data_AF-A0A1Y3R0Y1-F1
#
_entry.id   AF-A0A1Y3R0Y1-F1
#
_cell.length_a   1.000
_cell.length_b   1.000
_cell.length_c   1.000
_cell.angle_alpha   90.00
_cell.angle_beta   90.00
_cell.angle_gamma   90.00
#
_symmetry.space_group_name_H-M   'P 1'
#
loop_
_entity.id
_entity.type
_entity.pdbx_description
1 polymer ?
#
loop_
_entity_poly.entity_id
_entity_poly.type
_entity_poly.pdbx_seq_one_letter_code
_entity_poly.pdbx_strand_id
1 'polypeptide(L)'
;MKQPNFAAMSPVVAKAIEQMMAEQGDKFSLEKVNLAELERRTGISRARLRWMKEHGFEDTEHAAKGRKASTTLLSGYTGILDGLLKNGVT
;
A
#
# COMPACT_ATOMS: atom_id res chain seq x y z
N MET A 1 9.08 17.11 -13.99
CA MET A 1 9.01 15.64 -13.82
C MET A 1 8.67 15.35 -12.38
N LYS A 2 7.58 14.62 -12.11
CA LYS A 2 7.27 14.18 -10.75
C LYS A 2 8.31 13.14 -10.33
N GLN A 3 9.08 13.42 -9.28
CA GLN A 3 10.05 12.46 -8.77
C GLN A 3 9.33 11.32 -8.04
N PRO A 4 9.73 10.06 -8.23
CA PRO A 4 9.17 8.94 -7.49
C PRO A 4 9.49 9.06 -6.00
N ASN A 5 8.45 8.97 -5.16
CA ASN A 5 8.60 8.87 -3.72
C ASN A 5 8.76 7.40 -3.30
N PHE A 6 9.98 6.87 -3.40
CA PHE A 6 10.26 5.46 -3.14
C PHE A 6 9.86 4.98 -1.74
N ALA A 7 9.90 5.85 -0.73
CA ALA A 7 9.51 5.52 0.64
C ALA A 7 8.02 5.22 0.79
N ALA A 8 7.19 5.78 -0.10
CA ALA A 8 5.74 5.58 -0.09
C ALA A 8 5.29 4.45 -1.03
N MET A 9 6.18 3.81 -1.78
CA MET A 9 5.82 2.73 -2.72
C MET A 9 5.98 1.34 -2.10
N SER A 10 5.25 0.36 -2.65
CA SER A 10 5.54 -1.05 -2.38
C SER A 10 7.00 -1.40 -2.75
N PRO A 11 7.73 -2.18 -1.94
CA PRO A 11 9.14 -2.50 -2.19
C PRO A 11 9.42 -3.12 -3.55
N VAL A 12 8.48 -3.93 -4.06
CA VAL A 12 8.60 -4.62 -5.37
C VAL A 12 8.51 -3.60 -6.51
N VAL A 13 7.59 -2.64 -6.39
CA VAL A 13 7.37 -1.57 -7.38
C VAL A 13 8.53 -0.58 -7.35
N ALA A 14 8.96 -0.18 -6.15
CA ALA A 14 10.11 0.71 -5.95
C ALA A 14 11.37 0.17 -6.63
N LYS A 15 11.71 -1.10 -6.35
CA LYS A 15 12.88 -1.77 -6.94
C LYS A 15 12.79 -1.88 -8.47
N ALA A 16 11.61 -2.20 -9.00
CA ALA A 16 11.43 -2.29 -10.45
C ALA A 16 11.56 -0.93 -11.14
N ILE A 17 11.02 0.14 -10.53
CA ILE A 17 11.15 1.51 -11.04
C ILE A 17 12.61 1.97 -10.99
N GLU A 18 13.33 1.69 -9.90
CA GLU A 18 14.76 2.01 -9.77
C GLU A 18 15.59 1.36 -10.89
N GLN A 19 15.36 0.07 -11.19
CA GLN A 19 16.02 -0.62 -12.29
C GLN A 19 15.69 0.02 -13.65
N MET A 20 14.42 0.38 -13.87
CA MET A 20 14.01 1.05 -15.11
C MET A 20 14.62 2.45 -15.23
N MET A 21 14.79 3.17 -14.12
CA MET A 21 15.51 4.44 -14.08
C MET A 21 16.99 4.27 -14.43
N ALA A 22 17.65 3.25 -13.90
CA ALA A 22 19.04 2.95 -14.23
C ALA A 22 19.24 2.59 -15.72
N GLU A 23 18.29 1.90 -16.33
CA GLU A 23 18.35 1.51 -17.74
C GLU A 23 17.97 2.64 -18.71
N GLN A 24 16.97 3.46 -18.38
CA GLN A 24 16.49 4.54 -19.26
C GLN A 24 17.20 5.88 -19.02
N GLY A 25 17.87 6.04 -17.87
CA GLY A 25 18.56 7.28 -17.49
C GLY A 25 17.64 8.50 -17.57
N ASP A 26 18.13 9.57 -18.21
CA ASP A 26 17.43 10.85 -18.34
C ASP A 26 16.12 10.81 -19.14
N LYS A 27 15.89 9.72 -19.90
CA LYS A 27 14.62 9.54 -20.64
C LYS A 27 13.50 9.00 -19.75
N PHE A 28 13.82 8.58 -18.53
CA PHE A 28 12.84 8.03 -17.62
C PHE A 28 11.83 9.10 -17.18
N SER A 29 10.55 8.78 -17.31
CA SER A 29 9.47 9.60 -16.76
C SER A 29 8.41 8.72 -16.14
N LEU A 30 8.09 8.98 -14.87
CA LEU A 30 7.06 8.25 -14.14
C LEU A 30 5.69 8.31 -14.83
N GLU A 31 5.40 9.43 -15.50
CA GLU A 31 4.16 9.66 -16.25
C GLU A 31 4.10 8.86 -17.55
N LYS A 32 5.25 8.50 -18.13
CA LYS A 32 5.35 7.76 -19.40
C LYS A 32 5.92 6.36 -19.22
N VAL A 33 5.99 5.87 -17.97
CA VAL A 33 6.55 4.55 -17.67
C VAL A 33 5.82 3.43 -18.41
N ASN A 34 6.60 2.47 -18.91
CA ASN A 34 6.07 1.32 -19.63
C ASN A 34 5.41 0.32 -18.67
N LEU A 35 4.08 0.31 -18.62
CA LEU A 35 3.31 -0.56 -17.73
C LEU A 35 3.42 -2.06 -18.09
N ALA A 36 3.67 -2.39 -19.37
CA ALA A 36 3.82 -3.78 -19.78
C ALA A 36 5.14 -4.37 -19.28
N GLU A 37 6.19 -3.57 -19.27
CA GLU A 37 7.48 -3.95 -18.70
C GLU A 37 7.43 -4.03 -17.18
N LEU A 38 6.78 -3.05 -16.54
CA LEU A 38 6.59 -3.05 -15.10
C LEU A 38 5.77 -4.26 -14.63
N GLU A 39 4.76 -4.70 -15.38
CA GLU A 39 4.02 -5.95 -15.13
C GLU A 39 4.93 -7.17 -15.18
N ARG A 40 5.83 -7.28 -16.17
CA ARG A 40 6.79 -8.40 -16.26
C ARG A 40 7.79 -8.42 -15.10
N ARG A 41 8.22 -7.25 -14.62
CA ARG A 41 9.18 -7.13 -13.50
C ARG A 41 8.55 -7.38 -12.14
N THR A 42 7.31 -6.91 -11.93
CA THR A 42 6.64 -6.92 -10.61
C THR A 42 5.62 -8.04 -10.46
N GLY A 43 5.13 -8.62 -11.56
CA GLY A 43 4.01 -9.56 -11.57
C GLY A 43 2.65 -8.92 -11.28
N ILE A 44 2.58 -7.60 -11.13
CA ILE A 44 1.34 -6.88 -10.85
C ILE A 44 0.59 -6.64 -12.16
N SER A 45 -0.71 -6.98 -12.17
CA SER A 45 -1.55 -6.79 -13.36
C SER A 45 -1.53 -5.35 -13.87
N ARG A 46 -1.56 -5.19 -15.19
CA ARG A 46 -1.66 -3.86 -15.82
C ARG A 46 -2.86 -3.03 -15.37
N ALA A 47 -3.98 -3.65 -15.00
CA ALA A 47 -5.14 -2.94 -14.48
C ALA A 47 -4.81 -2.26 -13.14
N ARG A 48 -4.15 -2.98 -12.23
CA ARG A 48 -3.71 -2.42 -10.95
C ARG A 48 -2.64 -1.36 -11.14
N LEU A 49 -1.67 -1.59 -12.04
CA LEU A 49 -0.63 -0.60 -12.34
C LEU A 49 -1.18 0.71 -12.92
N ARG A 50 -2.25 0.67 -13.73
CA ARG A 50 -2.94 1.89 -14.20
C ARG A 50 -3.52 2.70 -13.04
N TRP A 51 -4.22 2.04 -12.12
CA TRP A 51 -4.76 2.69 -10.92
C TRP A 51 -3.65 3.26 -10.02
N MET A 52 -2.57 2.50 -9.81
CA MET A 52 -1.41 2.99 -9.03
C MET A 52 -0.76 4.21 -9.68
N LYS A 53 -0.68 4.25 -11.02
CA LYS A 53 -0.13 5.39 -11.76
C LYS A 53 -0.92 6.69 -11.50
N GLU A 54 -2.24 6.63 -11.39
CA GLU A 54 -3.08 7.79 -11.04
C GLU A 54 -2.71 8.35 -9.65
N HIS A 55 -2.26 7.50 -8.74
CA HIS A 55 -1.84 7.83 -7.38
C HIS A 55 -0.31 7.96 -7.25
N GLY A 56 0.43 8.07 -8.35
CA GLY A 56 1.89 8.24 -8.34
C GLY A 56 2.68 7.03 -7.84
N PHE A 57 2.08 5.82 -7.90
CA PHE A 57 2.60 4.56 -7.36
C PHE A 57 2.76 4.51 -5.84
N GLU A 58 2.24 5.49 -5.12
CA GLU A 58 2.23 5.50 -3.66
C GLU A 58 1.21 4.47 -3.14
N ASP A 59 1.61 3.69 -2.14
CA ASP A 59 0.74 2.84 -1.34
C ASP A 59 -0.15 3.75 -0.50
N THR A 60 -1.23 4.18 -1.12
CA THR A 60 -2.32 4.84 -0.41
C THR A 60 -2.95 3.83 0.53
N GLU A 61 -2.99 4.17 1.82
CA GLU A 61 -3.72 3.37 2.78
C GLU A 61 -5.19 3.30 2.34
N HIS A 62 -5.75 2.09 2.33
CA HIS A 62 -7.18 1.95 2.12
C HIS A 62 -7.92 2.81 3.14
N ALA A 63 -8.88 3.63 2.70
CA ALA A 63 -9.65 4.52 3.58
C ALA A 63 -10.40 3.80 4.72
N ALA A 64 -10.57 2.48 4.62
CA ALA A 64 -11.16 1.63 5.66
C ALA A 64 -10.13 1.02 6.63
N LYS A 65 -8.83 1.20 6.40
CA LYS A 65 -7.76 0.70 7.28
C LYS A 65 -7.90 1.39 8.64
N GLY A 66 -7.97 0.60 9.70
CA GLY A 66 -8.20 1.10 11.06
C GLY A 66 -9.66 1.42 11.41
N ARG A 67 -10.59 1.37 10.44
CA ARG A 67 -12.02 1.53 10.74
C ARG A 67 -12.51 0.31 11.52
N LYS A 68 -12.90 0.52 12.78
CA LYS A 68 -13.55 -0.51 13.60
C LYS A 68 -15.06 -0.42 13.42
N ALA A 69 -15.72 -1.57 13.47
CA ALA A 69 -17.19 -1.61 13.52
C ALA A 69 -17.67 -0.97 14.83
N SER A 70 -18.81 -0.28 14.77
CA SER A 70 -19.42 0.35 15.96
C SER A 70 -19.77 -0.67 17.04
N THR A 71 -20.14 -1.87 16.62
CA THR A 71 -20.49 -2.99 17.49
C THR A 71 -19.71 -4.21 17.02
N THR A 72 -19.02 -4.84 17.96
CA THR A 72 -18.28 -6.09 17.75
C THR A 72 -18.78 -7.14 18.74
N LEU A 73 -18.47 -8.41 18.53
CA LEU A 73 -18.82 -9.47 19.51
C LEU A 73 -18.35 -9.11 20.93
N LEU A 74 -17.14 -8.56 21.06
CA LEU A 74 -16.57 -8.14 22.34
C LEU A 74 -17.31 -6.96 22.99
N SER A 75 -17.96 -6.09 22.21
CA SER A 75 -18.70 -4.94 22.77
C SER A 75 -19.89 -5.35 23.64
N GLY A 76 -20.40 -6.58 23.51
CA GLY A 76 -21.43 -7.13 24.41
C GLY A 76 -20.87 -7.72 25.71
N TYR A 77 -19.56 -7.93 25.81
CA TYR A 77 -18.90 -8.57 26.95
C TYR A 77 -17.97 -7.63 27.72
N THR A 78 -17.85 -6.36 27.31
CA THR A 78 -16.96 -5.36 27.93
C THR A 78 -17.11 -5.30 29.45
N GLY A 79 -18.35 -5.27 29.97
CA GLY A 79 -18.55 -5.23 31.43
C GLY A 79 -18.04 -6.46 32.18
N ILE A 80 -18.14 -7.65 31.58
CA ILE A 80 -17.63 -8.90 32.18
C ILE A 80 -16.10 -8.91 32.10
N LEU A 81 -15.55 -8.57 30.93
CA LEU A 81 -14.10 -8.51 30.70
C LEU A 81 -13.42 -7.50 31.61
N ASP A 82 -14.01 -6.31 31.76
CA ASP A 82 -13.51 -5.26 32.68
C ASP A 82 -13.56 -5.73 34.14
N GLY A 83 -14.57 -6.51 34.51
CA GLY A 83 -14.67 -7.13 35.83
C GLY A 83 -13.56 -8.16 36.09
N LEU A 84 -13.31 -9.04 35.13
CA LEU A 84 -12.24 -10.05 35.22
C LEU A 84 -10.85 -9.41 35.29
N LEU A 85 -10.61 -8.38 34.46
CA LEU A 85 -9.37 -7.61 34.48
C LEU A 85 -9.15 -6.91 35.83
N LYS A 86 -10.17 -6.28 36.40
CA LYS A 86 -10.10 -5.65 37.74
C LYS A 86 -9.83 -6.66 38.85
N ASN A 87 -10.31 -7.88 38.70
CA ASN A 87 -10.10 -8.96 39.66
C ASN A 87 -8.72 -9.64 39.50
N GLY A 88 -7.87 -9.17 38.59
CA GLY A 88 -6.53 -9.72 38.38
C GLY A 88 -6.53 -11.11 37.74
N VAL A 89 -7.63 -11.50 37.08
CA VAL A 89 -7.71 -12.72 36.29
C VAL A 89 -6.99 -12.46 34.96
N THR A 90 -5.76 -12.96 34.83
CA THR A 90 -4.92 -12.88 33.62
C THR A 90 -4.76 -14.24 32.96
#